data_AF-A0A967R982-F1
#
_entry.id   AF-A0A967R982-F1
#
_cell.length_a   1.000
_cell.length_b   1.000
_cell.length_c   1.000
_cell.angle_alpha   90.00
_cell.angle_beta   90.00
_cell.angle_gamma   90.00
#
_symmetry.space_group_name_H-M   'P 1'
#
loop_
_entity.id
_entity.type
_entity.pdbx_description
1 polymer ?
#
loop_
_entity_poly.entity_id
_entity_poly.type
_entity_poly.pdbx_seq_one_letter_code
_entity_poly.pdbx_strand_id
1 'polypeptide(L)' 'NIMKNRFGAQNPNSMKLRFHTQTAGSSLTAQQPLNNTVRTTIQALAAVAGGTQSLHTNSYDEALALPSEDSVRIALR' A
#
# COMPACT_ATOMS: atom_id res chain seq x y z
N ASN A 1 -14.51 -14.57 14.08
CA ASN A 1 -13.84 -13.35 14.58
C ASN A 1 -12.99 -13.74 15.79
N ILE A 2 -11.65 -13.68 15.69
CA ILE A 2 -10.72 -14.16 16.74
C ILE A 2 -10.92 -13.37 18.04
N MET A 3 -11.04 -12.04 17.95
CA MET A 3 -11.22 -11.17 19.12
C MET A 3 -12.48 -11.52 19.91
N LYS A 4 -13.58 -11.80 19.22
CA LYS A 4 -14.83 -12.23 19.85
C LYS A 4 -14.76 -13.65 20.41
N ASN A 5 -14.32 -14.63 19.61
CA ASN A 5 -14.49 -16.04 19.95
C ASN A 5 -13.36 -16.61 20.83
N ARG A 6 -12.12 -16.13 20.66
CA ARG A 6 -10.96 -16.60 21.43
C ARG A 6 -10.65 -15.72 22.63
N PHE A 7 -10.81 -14.41 22.49
CA PHE A 7 -10.44 -13.44 23.52
C PHE A 7 -11.63 -12.82 24.25
N GLY A 8 -12.88 -13.17 23.88
CA GLY A 8 -14.08 -12.71 24.58
C GLY A 8 -14.27 -11.19 24.55
N ALA A 9 -13.74 -10.49 23.53
CA ALA A 9 -13.81 -9.04 23.44
C ALA A 9 -15.27 -8.54 23.42
N GLN A 10 -15.62 -7.66 24.35
CA GLN A 10 -16.97 -7.09 24.48
C GLN A 10 -17.12 -5.75 23.76
N ASN A 11 -16.05 -4.95 23.72
CA ASN A 11 -16.07 -3.66 23.04
C ASN A 11 -16.01 -3.85 21.51
N PRO A 12 -16.98 -3.35 20.72
CA PRO A 12 -16.96 -3.45 19.26
C PRO A 12 -15.69 -2.88 18.61
N ASN A 13 -15.06 -1.87 19.21
CA ASN A 13 -13.83 -1.29 18.66
C ASN A 13 -12.63 -2.24 18.77
N SER A 14 -12.61 -3.14 19.76
CA SER A 14 -11.58 -4.18 19.87
C SER A 14 -11.68 -5.25 18.78
N MET A 15 -12.79 -5.28 18.03
CA MET A 15 -13.00 -6.20 16.91
C MET A 15 -12.69 -5.57 15.54
N LYS A 16 -12.43 -4.26 15.47
CA LYS A 16 -12.09 -3.55 14.23
C LYS A 16 -10.60 -3.69 13.93
N LEU A 17 -10.26 -4.29 12.79
CA LEU A 17 -8.90 -4.27 12.26
C LEU A 17 -8.69 -2.96 11.51
N ARG A 18 -7.68 -2.19 11.93
CA ARG A 18 -7.17 -1.05 11.16
C ARG A 18 -5.80 -1.42 10.64
N PHE A 19 -5.52 -1.10 9.39
CA PHE A 19 -4.25 -1.44 8.77
C PHE A 19 -3.75 -0.33 7.84
N HIS A 20 -2.44 -0.29 7.71
CA HIS A 20 -1.73 0.47 6.69
C HIS A 20 -1.35 -0.49 5.57
N THR A 21 -1.37 -0.01 4.33
CA THR A 21 -0.92 -0.74 3.16
C THR A 21 0.19 0.01 2.46
N GLN A 22 1.20 -0.71 2.01
CA GLN A 22 2.21 -0.21 1.09
C GLN A 22 2.17 -1.04 -0.18
N THR A 23 2.32 -0.41 -1.34
CA THR A 23 2.50 -1.13 -2.60
C THR A 23 3.80 -1.95 -2.59
N ALA A 24 3.84 -3.06 -3.32
CA ALA A 24 4.92 -4.03 -3.23
C ALA A 24 6.20 -3.53 -3.93
N GLY A 25 7.20 -3.14 -3.14
CA GLY A 25 8.52 -2.73 -3.67
C GLY A 25 9.23 -3.84 -4.44
N SER A 26 9.05 -5.10 -4.05
CA SER A 26 9.60 -6.27 -4.76
C SER A 26 9.01 -6.49 -6.16
N SER A 27 7.90 -5.83 -6.50
CA SER A 27 7.28 -5.92 -7.83
C SER A 27 7.81 -4.89 -8.83
N LEU A 28 8.62 -3.94 -8.37
CA LEU A 28 9.14 -2.85 -9.19
C LEU A 28 10.34 -3.32 -10.00
N THR A 29 10.43 -2.88 -11.25
CA THR A 29 11.50 -3.24 -12.17
C THR A 29 12.44 -2.06 -12.39
N ALA A 30 13.75 -2.31 -12.35
CA ALA A 30 14.76 -1.33 -12.75
C ALA A 30 14.67 -1.03 -14.26
N GLN A 31 14.34 -2.06 -15.06
CA GLN A 31 14.09 -1.94 -16.48
C GLN A 31 12.72 -1.33 -16.73
N GLN A 32 12.66 -0.36 -17.65
CA GLN A 32 11.44 0.38 -17.99
C GLN A 32 10.70 0.87 -16.73
N PRO A 33 11.36 1.68 -15.87
CA PRO A 33 10.85 2.01 -14.54
C PRO A 33 9.50 2.74 -14.60
N LEU A 34 9.19 3.45 -15.69
CA LEU A 34 7.87 4.07 -15.87
C LEU A 34 6.69 3.08 -15.83
N ASN A 35 6.90 1.81 -16.21
CA ASN A 35 5.88 0.76 -16.09
C ASN A 35 5.50 0.49 -14.63
N ASN A 36 6.38 0.82 -13.68
CA ASN A 36 6.07 0.71 -12.25
C ASN A 36 4.94 1.64 -11.84
N THR A 37 4.73 2.77 -12.52
CA THR A 37 3.57 3.64 -12.29
C THR A 37 2.27 2.84 -12.41
N VAL A 38 2.11 2.08 -13.50
CA VAL A 38 0.91 1.26 -13.74
C VAL A 38 0.78 0.14 -12.70
N ARG A 39 1.89 -0.51 -12.33
CA ARG A 39 1.90 -1.54 -11.27
C ARG A 39 1.42 -0.97 -9.93
N THR A 40 2.00 0.16 -9.53
CA THR A 40 1.62 0.87 -8.30
C THR A 40 0.16 1.33 -8.36
N THR A 41 -0.33 1.84 -9.49
CA THR A 41 -1.74 2.24 -9.65
C THR A 41 -2.70 1.08 -9.40
N ILE A 42 -2.44 -0.10 -9.97
CA ILE A 42 -3.31 -1.28 -9.77
C ILE A 42 -3.28 -1.74 -8.31
N GLN A 43 -2.10 -1.73 -7.68
CA GLN A 43 -1.95 -2.12 -6.27
C GLN A 43 -2.62 -1.10 -5.33
N ALA A 44 -2.51 0.19 -5.63
CA ALA A 44 -3.20 1.25 -4.90
C ALA A 44 -4.72 1.08 -4.98
N LEU A 45 -5.25 0.80 -6.17
CA LEU A 45 -6.67 0.51 -6.36
C LEU A 45 -7.11 -0.72 -5.55
N ALA A 46 -6.31 -1.78 -5.54
CA ALA A 46 -6.57 -2.97 -4.74
C ALA A 46 -6.57 -2.66 -3.23
N ALA A 47 -5.65 -1.82 -2.75
CA ALA A 47 -5.59 -1.39 -1.35
C ALA A 47 -6.82 -0.56 -0.95
N VAL A 48 -7.27 0.35 -1.82
CA VAL A 48 -8.50 1.14 -1.61
C VAL A 48 -9.73 0.24 -1.57
N ALA A 49 -9.89 -0.65 -2.55
CA ALA A 49 -11.00 -1.60 -2.58
C ALA A 49 -10.96 -2.58 -1.40
N GLY A 50 -9.77 -2.91 -0.88
CA GLY A 50 -9.56 -3.70 0.33
C GLY A 50 -9.88 -2.95 1.63
N GLY A 51 -10.17 -1.66 1.57
CA GLY A 51 -10.58 -0.86 2.73
C GLY A 51 -9.43 -0.52 3.67
N THR A 52 -8.23 -0.22 3.14
CA THR A 52 -7.11 0.27 3.95
C THR A 52 -7.41 1.63 4.60
N GLN A 53 -6.80 1.91 5.76
CA GLN A 53 -6.97 3.19 6.46
C GLN A 53 -5.85 4.19 6.14
N SER A 54 -4.73 3.70 5.61
CA SER A 54 -3.59 4.52 5.23
C SER A 54 -2.82 3.77 4.14
N LEU A 55 -2.39 4.50 3.11
CA LEU A 55 -1.73 3.93 1.94
C LEU A 55 -0.42 4.66 1.67
N HIS A 56 0.64 3.89 1.43
CA HIS A 56 1.89 4.36 0.82
C HIS A 56 2.00 3.80 -0.60
N THR A 57 2.17 4.68 -1.57
CA THR A 57 2.41 4.36 -2.98
C THR A 57 3.89 4.53 -3.28
N ASN A 58 4.48 3.48 -3.86
CA ASN A 58 5.89 3.45 -4.20
C ASN A 58 6.16 4.30 -5.44
N SER A 59 7.34 4.90 -5.49
CA SER A 59 7.76 5.71 -6.64
C SER A 59 8.26 4.83 -7.78
N TYR A 60 8.12 5.30 -9.02
CA TYR A 60 8.43 4.47 -10.19
C TYR A 60 9.92 4.12 -10.31
N ASP A 61 10.81 4.93 -9.71
CA ASP A 61 12.27 4.79 -9.73
C ASP A 61 12.86 4.09 -8.49
N GLU A 62 12.03 3.60 -7.58
CA GLU A 62 12.45 3.04 -6.28
C GLU A 62 13.26 1.72 -6.43
N ALA A 63 13.15 1.05 -7.57
CA ALA A 63 14.00 -0.11 -7.91
C ALA A 63 15.47 0.28 -8.22
N LEU A 64 15.75 1.57 -8.43
CA LEU A 64 17.09 2.09 -8.78
C LEU A 64 17.76 2.81 -7.60
N ALA A 65 17.03 3.67 -6.90
CA ALA A 65 17.54 4.50 -5.83
C ALA A 65 16.42 4.98 -4.91
N LEU A 66 16.77 5.79 -3.91
CA LEU A 66 15.78 6.60 -3.20
C LEU A 66 15.06 7.52 -4.19
N PRO A 67 13.76 7.75 -4.00
CA PRO A 67 12.93 8.38 -5.01
C PRO A 67 13.27 9.86 -5.18
N SER A 68 13.29 10.30 -6.43
CA SER A 68 13.44 11.71 -6.79
C SER A 68 12.19 12.53 -6.42
N GLU A 69 12.32 13.85 -6.33
CA GLU A 69 11.16 14.70 -6.04
C GLU A 69 10.03 14.52 -7.06
N ASP A 70 10.38 14.37 -8.34
CA ASP A 70 9.41 14.15 -9.42
C ASP A 70 8.73 12.78 -9.31
N SER A 71 9.47 11.73 -8.96
CA SER A 71 8.88 10.39 -8.82
C SER A 71 7.99 10.26 -7.60
N VAL A 72 8.36 10.88 -6.47
CA VAL A 72 7.50 10.99 -5.28
C VAL A 72 6.23 11.77 -5.62
N ARG A 73 6.35 12.87 -6.38
CA ARG A 73 5.18 13.66 -6.77
C ARG A 73 4.20 12.85 -7.61
N ILE A 74 4.71 12.01 -8.53
CA ILE A 74 3.87 11.10 -9.31
C ILE A 74 3.21 10.05 -8.41
N ALA A 75 3.94 9.48 -7.44
CA ALA A 75 3.37 8.49 -6.52
C ALA A 75 2.22 9.05 -5.66
N LEU A 76 2.24 10.36 -5.35
CA LEU A 76 1.18 11.04 -4.60
C LEU A 76 -0.07 11.39 -5.43
N ARG A 77 -0.04 11.26 -6.76
CA ARG A 77 -1.13 11.66 -7.67
C ARG A 77 -1.88 10.46 -8.23
#